data_AF-A0A1U9UJB8-F1
#
_entry.id   AF-A0A1U9UJB8-F1
#
_cell.length_a   1.000
_cell.length_b   1.000
_cell.length_c   1.000
_cell.angle_alpha   90.00
_cell.angle_beta   90.00
_cell.angle_gamma   90.00
#
_symmetry.space_group_name_H-M   'P 1'
#
loop_
_entity.id
_entity.type
_entity.pdbx_description
1 polymer ?
#
loop_
_entity_poly.entity_id
_entity_poly.type
_entity_poly.pdbx_seq_one_letter_code
_entity_poly.pdbx_strand_id
1 'polypeptide(L)' 'MSRPKLKTEATTVKMTPEVKQLWELAATHERRTLANMFEVMVRKYCDDIGIFPQSRPDTHEQAKA' A
#
# COMPACT_ATOMS: atom_id res chain seq x y z
N MET A 1 -24.46 4.72 -14.23
CA MET A 1 -23.40 5.54 -13.61
C MET A 1 -22.32 4.60 -13.09
N SER A 2 -21.12 4.62 -13.68
CA SER A 2 -20.03 3.71 -13.29
C SER A 2 -19.44 4.15 -11.96
N ARG A 3 -19.53 3.29 -10.94
CA ARG A 3 -18.93 3.52 -9.62
C ARG A 3 -17.40 3.45 -9.80
N PRO A 4 -16.62 4.47 -9.39
CA PRO A 4 -15.18 4.42 -9.52
C PRO A 4 -14.65 3.22 -8.74
N LYS A 5 -13.70 2.48 -9.33
CA LYS A 5 -13.00 1.38 -8.67
C LYS A 5 -12.43 1.91 -7.36
N LEU A 6 -12.66 1.17 -6.27
CA LEU A 6 -12.15 1.51 -4.95
C LEU A 6 -10.62 1.65 -5.06
N LYS A 7 -10.09 2.77 -4.55
CA LYS A 7 -8.65 3.10 -4.62
C LYS A 7 -7.80 2.26 -3.65
N THR A 8 -8.45 1.49 -2.78
CA THR A 8 -7.85 0.78 -1.66
C THR A 8 -8.46 -0.62 -1.54
N GLU A 9 -7.63 -1.62 -1.34
CA GLU A 9 -8.02 -3.00 -1.11
C GLU A 9 -7.72 -3.38 0.36
N ALA A 10 -8.66 -4.04 1.03
CA ALA A 10 -8.46 -4.47 2.42
C ALA A 10 -7.63 -5.76 2.46
N THR A 11 -6.57 -5.79 3.28
CA THR A 11 -5.70 -6.95 3.45
C THR A 11 -5.51 -7.27 4.92
N THR A 12 -5.55 -8.56 5.28
CA THR A 12 -5.22 -9.04 6.64
C THR A 12 -3.77 -9.50 6.69
N VAL A 13 -2.98 -8.96 7.63
CA VAL A 13 -1.57 -9.32 7.80
C VAL A 13 -1.37 -10.01 9.15
N LYS A 14 -0.67 -11.15 9.13
CA LYS A 14 -0.19 -11.82 10.35
C LYS A 14 1.30 -11.50 10.53
N MET A 15 1.70 -11.18 11.74
CA MET A 15 3.07 -10.84 12.11
C MET A 15 3.33 -11.25 13.55
N THR A 16 4.59 -11.25 13.98
CA THR A 16 4.94 -11.54 15.38
C THR A 16 4.44 -10.41 16.30
N PRO A 17 4.21 -10.69 17.60
CA PRO A 17 3.79 -9.67 18.56
C PRO A 17 4.79 -8.52 18.69
N GLU A 18 6.08 -8.80 18.53
CA GLU A 18 7.14 -7.80 18.54
C GLU A 18 7.01 -6.82 17.37
N VAL A 19 6.84 -7.33 16.15
CA VAL A 19 6.69 -6.49 14.95
C VAL A 19 5.44 -5.62 15.04
N LYS A 20 4.34 -6.18 15.59
CA LYS A 20 3.10 -5.40 15.80
C LYS A 20 3.33 -4.22 16.76
N GLN A 21 4.03 -4.44 17.87
CA GLN A 21 4.34 -3.37 18.83
C GLN A 21 5.22 -2.29 18.20
N LEU A 22 6.26 -2.66 17.45
CA LEU A 22 7.11 -1.71 16.76
C LEU A 22 6.32 -0.87 15.74
N TRP A 23 5.40 -1.51 15.01
CA TRP A 23 4.52 -0.83 14.07
C TRP A 23 3.57 0.17 14.74
N GLU A 24 2.97 -0.19 15.87
CA GLU A 24 2.11 0.69 16.68
C GLU A 24 2.89 1.89 17.24
N LEU A 25 4.12 1.67 17.72
CA LEU A 25 5.01 2.73 18.20
C LEU A 25 5.39 3.71 17.08
N ALA A 26 5.79 3.19 15.91
CA ALA A 26 6.14 4.02 14.76
C ALA A 26 4.94 4.86 14.28
N ALA A 27 3.75 4.25 14.17
CA ALA A 27 2.54 4.95 13.76
C ALA A 27 2.16 6.06 14.75
N THR A 28 2.28 5.79 16.05
CA THR A 28 2.03 6.78 17.11
C THR A 28 3.02 7.94 17.05
N HIS A 29 4.31 7.63 16.87
CA HIS A 29 5.38 8.63 16.78
C HIS A 29 5.16 9.59 15.60
N GLU A 30 4.76 9.08 14.44
CA GLU A 30 4.49 9.90 13.24
C GLU A 30 3.08 10.52 13.19
N ARG A 31 2.21 10.21 14.17
CA ARG A 31 0.78 10.59 14.19
C ARG A 31 0.04 10.17 12.92
N ARG A 32 0.25 8.93 12.48
CA ARG A 32 -0.41 8.32 11.31
C ARG A 32 -1.22 7.09 11.74
N THR A 33 -2.17 6.69 10.89
CA THR A 33 -2.88 5.42 11.07
C THR A 33 -1.93 4.24 10.84
N LEU A 34 -2.25 3.06 11.38
CA LEU A 34 -1.49 1.84 11.13
C LEU A 34 -1.38 1.54 9.63
N ALA A 35 -2.49 1.64 8.90
CA ALA A 35 -2.52 1.42 7.44
C ALA A 35 -1.56 2.36 6.70
N ASN A 36 -1.58 3.66 7.01
CA ASN A 36 -0.67 4.62 6.39
C ASN A 36 0.79 4.34 6.75
N MET A 37 1.06 3.96 8.01
CA MET A 37 2.41 3.59 8.43
C MET A 37 2.90 2.34 7.68
N PHE A 38 2.03 1.36 7.46
CA PHE A 38 2.34 0.18 6.66
C PHE A 38 2.68 0.55 5.21
N GLU A 39 1.90 1.42 4.57
CA GLU A 39 2.20 1.89 3.22
C GLU A 39 3.57 2.58 3.13
N VAL A 40 3.91 3.43 4.11
CA VAL A 40 5.23 4.09 4.20
C VAL A 40 6.35 3.06 4.33
N MET A 41 6.21 2.08 5.24
CA MET A 41 7.21 1.04 5.45
C MET A 41 7.42 0.17 4.20
N VAL A 42 6.32 -0.29 3.58
CA VAL A 42 6.39 -1.11 2.36
C VAL A 42 7.05 -0.33 1.24
N ARG A 43 6.63 0.92 1.02
CA ARG A 43 7.19 1.75 -0.06
C ARG A 43 8.66 2.03 0.16
N LYS A 44 9.04 2.42 1.38
CA LYS A 44 10.44 2.65 1.73
C LYS A 44 11.28 1.39 1.54
N TYR A 45 10.81 0.23 2.02
CA TYR A 45 11.53 -1.02 1.86
C TYR A 45 11.73 -1.38 0.39
N CYS A 46 10.68 -1.27 -0.43
CA CYS A 46 10.75 -1.52 -1.87
C CYS A 46 11.68 -0.53 -2.59
N ASP A 47 11.62 0.76 -2.26
CA ASP A 47 12.51 1.79 -2.82
C ASP A 47 13.98 1.50 -2.46
N ASP A 48 14.26 1.11 -1.21
CA ASP A 48 15.60 0.79 -0.71
C ASP A 48 16.21 -0.44 -1.43
N ILE A 49 15.39 -1.35 -1.98
CA ILE A 49 15.82 -2.53 -2.76
C ILE A 49 15.54 -2.40 -4.26
N GLY A 50 15.10 -1.23 -4.74
CA GLY A 50 14.85 -0.97 -6.17
C GLY A 50 13.67 -1.73 -6.77
N ILE A 51 12.67 -2.12 -5.97
CA ILE A 51 11.43 -2.74 -6.44
C ILE A 51 10.37 -1.67 -6.69
N PHE A 52 9.88 -1.62 -7.92
CA PHE A 52 8.82 -0.70 -8.31
C PHE A 52 7.59 -1.46 -8.79
N PRO A 53 6.37 -0.97 -8.50
CA PRO A 53 5.17 -1.56 -9.07
C PRO A 53 5.27 -1.51 -10.59
N GLN A 54 5.08 -2.65 -11.24
CA GLN A 54 4.90 -2.70 -12.68
C GLN A 54 3.66 -1.85 -12.97
N SER A 55 3.82 -0.75 -13.70
CA SER A 55 2.67 0.02 -14.18
C SER A 55 1.80 -0.96 -14.94
N ARG A 56 0.62 -1.31 -14.41
CA ARG A 56 -0.34 -2.10 -15.17
C ARG A 56 -0.52 -1.33 -16.48
N PRO A 57 -0.26 -1.92 -17.66
CA PRO A 57 -0.64 -1.26 -18.88
C PRO A 57 -2.15 -1.09 -18.77
N ASP A 58 -2.58 0.16 -18.63
CA ASP A 58 -3.96 0.53 -18.79
C ASP A 58 -4.28 0.26 -20.26
N THR A 59 -4.63 -0.99 -20.58
CA THR A 59 -5.27 -1.38 -21.83
C THR A 59 -6.68 -0.81 -21.79
N HIS A 60 -6.78 0.51 -21.86
CA HIS A 60 -7.91 1.17 -22.48
C HIS A 60 -7.65 1.16 -23.98
N GLU A 61 -7.83 -0.03 -24.58
CA GLU A 61 -8.11 -0.18 -26.00
C GLU A 61 -9.40 0.60 -26.30
N GLN A 62 -9.24 1.90 -26.55
CA GLN A 62 -10.30 2.74 -27.09
C GLN A 62 -10.55 2.28 -28.52
N ALA A 63 -11.60 1.48 -28.68
CA ALA A 63 -12.16 1.10 -29.96
C ALA A 63 -12.35 2.34 -30.86
N LYS A 64 -11.67 2.33 -32.00
CA LYS A 64 -11.98 3.18 -33.15
C LYS A 64 -12.05 2.30 -34.39
N ALA A 65 -13.26 1.91 -34.77
CA ALA A 65 -13.69 1.61 -36.14
C ALA A 65 -15.22 1.62 -36.18
#